data_AF-A0A7C3WJH5-F1
#
_entry.id   AF-A0A7C3WJH5-F1
#
_cell.length_a   1.000
_cell.length_b   1.000
_cell.length_c   1.000
_cell.angle_alpha   90.00
_cell.angle_beta   90.00
_cell.angle_gamma   90.00
#
_symmetry.space_group_name_H-M   'P 1'
#
loop_
_entity.id
_entity.type
_entity.pdbx_description
1 polymer ?
#
loop_
_entity_poly.entity_id
_entity_poly.type
_entity_poly.pdbx_seq_one_letter_code
_entity_poly.pdbx_strand_id
1 'polypeptide(L)'
;MLFRFSALPVWGDQRVRDRLSWYYEVMLDRKPAKFKICRSVKADLEPTKASFEELLEEHSRLQKKFADTLQRVKSGAGIIELEEEPMFSLLDVKIELAKRMLKRCSFCEWRCRVDRTVEGKRGACKLGEKSFVSTWFHHYGEEPPL
;
A
#
# COMPACT_ATOMS: atom_id res chain seq x y z
N MET A 1 -5.25 16.13 28.15
CA MET A 1 -5.50 15.16 27.06
C MET A 1 -5.03 13.80 27.56
N LEU A 2 -5.96 12.92 27.94
CA LEU A 2 -5.64 11.56 28.39
C LEU A 2 -5.44 10.71 27.14
N PHE A 3 -4.19 10.51 26.73
CA PHE A 3 -3.86 9.55 25.68
C PHE A 3 -4.26 8.15 26.16
N ARG A 4 -5.18 7.50 25.44
CA ARG A 4 -5.50 6.09 25.68
C ARG A 4 -4.35 5.25 25.14
N PHE A 5 -3.37 4.96 25.99
CA PHE A 5 -2.27 4.04 25.68
C PHE A 5 -2.69 2.55 25.72
N SER A 6 -3.93 2.21 25.37
CA SER A 6 -4.40 0.81 25.33
C SER A 6 -3.57 -0.07 24.40
N ALA A 7 -2.91 0.52 23.40
CA ALA A 7 -2.01 -0.19 22.51
C ALA A 7 -0.62 -0.50 23.11
N LEU A 8 -0.13 0.21 24.13
CA LEU A 8 1.23 -0.05 24.65
C LEU A 8 1.36 -1.41 25.35
N PRO A 9 0.43 -1.84 26.22
CA PRO A 9 0.52 -3.15 26.87
C PRO A 9 0.53 -4.34 25.90
N VAL A 10 -0.08 -4.20 24.72
CA VAL A 10 -0.21 -5.30 23.74
C VAL A 10 1.15 -5.76 23.22
N TRP A 11 2.13 -4.85 23.15
CA TRP A 11 3.49 -5.15 22.73
C TRP A 11 4.29 -5.91 23.79
N GLY A 12 3.77 -6.05 25.00
CA GLY A 12 4.29 -6.95 26.01
C GLY A 12 4.13 -8.43 25.63
N ASP A 13 3.04 -8.80 24.93
CA ASP A 13 2.78 -10.19 24.51
C ASP A 13 3.72 -10.59 23.36
N GLN A 14 4.52 -11.64 23.60
CA GLN A 14 5.46 -12.16 22.61
C GLN A 14 4.77 -12.64 21.33
N ARG A 15 3.58 -13.25 21.42
CA ARG A 15 2.83 -13.74 20.26
C ARG A 15 2.42 -12.61 19.33
N VAL A 16 2.08 -11.44 19.90
CA VAL A 16 1.75 -10.23 19.13
C VAL A 16 2.99 -9.72 18.42
N ARG A 17 4.12 -9.60 19.13
CA ARG A 17 5.40 -9.22 18.54
C ARG A 17 5.85 -10.16 17.42
N ASP A 18 5.64 -11.46 17.56
CA ASP A 18 6.02 -12.44 16.54
C ASP A 18 5.15 -12.31 15.29
N ARG A 19 3.81 -12.27 15.46
CA ARG A 19 2.86 -12.17 14.34
C ARG A 19 2.93 -10.85 13.59
N LEU A 20 3.21 -9.76 14.31
CA LEU A 20 3.24 -8.40 13.78
C LEU A 20 4.64 -7.81 13.78
N SER A 21 5.67 -8.67 13.74
CA SER A 21 7.07 -8.29 13.82
C SER A 21 7.46 -7.16 12.87
N TRP A 22 7.02 -7.19 11.62
CA TRP A 22 7.28 -6.09 10.68
C TRP A 22 6.65 -4.77 11.12
N TYR A 23 5.39 -4.80 11.56
CA TYR A 23 4.71 -3.59 12.04
C TYR A 23 5.41 -3.02 13.27
N TYR A 24 5.78 -3.90 14.21
CA TYR A 24 6.52 -3.52 15.43
C TYR A 24 7.87 -2.85 15.11
N GLU A 25 8.62 -3.41 14.17
CA GLU A 25 9.91 -2.85 13.73
C GLU A 25 9.76 -1.51 12.98
N VAL A 26 8.68 -1.33 12.23
CA VAL A 26 8.35 -0.05 11.57
C VAL A 26 7.93 1.00 12.59
N MET A 27 7.11 0.62 13.58
CA MET A 27 6.68 1.50 14.68
C MET A 27 7.87 2.03 15.49
N LEU A 28 8.93 1.23 15.61
CA LEU A 28 10.15 1.59 16.34
C LEU A 28 11.22 2.22 15.43
N ASP A 29 10.84 2.64 14.21
CA ASP A 29 11.71 3.27 13.20
C ASP A 29 12.96 2.44 12.83
N ARG A 30 12.94 1.13 13.11
CA ARG A 30 14.05 0.22 12.77
C ARG A 30 13.99 -0.30 11.34
N LYS A 31 12.78 -0.32 10.75
CA LYS A 31 12.54 -0.78 9.38
C LYS A 31 11.64 0.19 8.62
N PRO A 32 11.81 0.31 7.29
CA PRO A 32 10.93 1.15 6.49
C PRO A 32 9.53 0.54 6.35
N ALA A 33 8.51 1.39 6.27
CA ALA A 33 7.17 0.96 5.87
C ALA A 33 7.20 0.33 4.46
N LYS A 34 6.38 -0.69 4.20
CA LYS A 34 6.39 -1.44 2.93
C LYS A 34 6.11 -0.56 1.71
N PHE A 35 5.34 0.52 1.86
CA PHE A 35 5.09 1.44 0.74
C PHE A 35 6.36 2.20 0.33
N LYS A 36 7.26 2.49 1.28
CA LYS A 36 8.57 3.10 0.97
C LYS A 36 9.41 2.14 0.13
N ILE A 37 9.45 0.85 0.49
CA ILE A 37 10.09 -0.20 -0.31
C ILE A 37 9.42 -0.32 -1.69
N CYS A 38 8.09 -0.27 -1.76
CA CYS A 38 7.37 -0.32 -3.04
C CYS A 38 7.72 0.87 -3.94
N ARG A 39 7.93 2.06 -3.37
CA ARG A 39 8.30 3.28 -4.09
C ARG A 39 9.76 3.28 -4.56
N SER A 40 10.65 2.56 -3.89
CA SER A 40 12.06 2.45 -4.30
C SER A 40 12.29 1.45 -5.45
N VAL A 41 11.33 0.58 -5.75
CA VAL A 41 11.47 -0.42 -6.82
C VAL A 41 11.18 0.25 -8.17
N LYS A 42 12.24 0.57 -8.92
CA LYS A 42 12.18 1.22 -10.24
C LYS A 42 11.38 0.41 -11.26
N ALA A 43 10.46 1.08 -11.94
CA ALA A 43 9.77 0.61 -13.14
C ALA A 43 10.56 0.97 -14.39
N ASP A 44 10.57 0.07 -15.38
CA ASP A 44 11.30 0.26 -16.64
C ASP A 44 10.37 0.74 -17.79
N LEU A 45 9.21 1.29 -17.42
CA LEU A 45 8.26 1.90 -18.35
C LEU A 45 7.59 3.13 -17.74
N GLU A 46 6.99 3.96 -18.59
CA GLU A 46 6.11 5.06 -18.19
C GLU A 46 4.67 4.53 -18.04
N PRO A 47 4.09 4.48 -16.81
CA PRO A 47 2.82 3.79 -16.58
C PRO A 47 1.66 4.31 -17.42
N THR A 48 1.58 5.63 -17.62
CA THR A 48 0.51 6.30 -18.37
C THR A 48 0.51 5.96 -19.86
N LYS A 49 1.65 5.57 -20.44
CA LYS A 49 1.79 5.23 -21.86
C LYS A 49 1.67 3.73 -22.17
N ALA A 50 1.89 2.87 -21.18
CA ALA A 50 1.78 1.43 -21.35
C ALA A 50 0.31 0.98 -21.49
N SER A 51 0.07 -0.16 -22.14
CA SER A 51 -1.20 -0.89 -22.17
C SER A 51 -1.51 -1.54 -20.81
N PHE A 52 -2.73 -2.07 -20.62
CA PHE A 52 -3.10 -2.71 -19.35
C PHE A 52 -2.32 -4.01 -19.13
N GLU A 53 -2.09 -4.74 -20.22
CA GLU A 53 -1.34 -5.99 -20.28
C GLU A 53 0.14 -5.76 -19.92
N GLU A 54 0.78 -4.77 -20.56
CA GLU A 54 2.16 -4.38 -20.23
C GLU A 54 2.31 -3.97 -18.76
N LEU A 55 1.34 -3.24 -18.20
CA LEU A 55 1.34 -2.89 -16.77
C LEU A 55 1.24 -4.11 -15.86
N LEU A 56 0.46 -5.15 -16.23
CA LEU A 56 0.34 -6.38 -15.45
C LEU A 56 1.62 -7.22 -15.50
N GLU A 57 2.25 -7.31 -16.68
CA GLU A 57 3.54 -7.97 -16.86
C GLU A 57 4.62 -7.28 -16.03
N GLU A 58 4.71 -5.95 -16.16
CA GLU A 58 5.66 -5.15 -15.39
C GLU A 58 5.39 -5.25 -13.89
N HIS A 59 4.13 -5.14 -13.46
CA HIS A 59 3.76 -5.35 -12.07
C HIS A 59 4.25 -6.71 -11.55
N SER A 60 4.05 -7.78 -12.32
CA SER A 60 4.47 -9.14 -11.93
C SER A 60 5.99 -9.26 -11.82
N ARG A 61 6.74 -8.63 -12.73
CA ARG A 61 8.21 -8.56 -12.69
C ARG A 61 8.70 -7.77 -11.46
N LEU A 62 8.13 -6.59 -11.23
CA LEU A 62 8.48 -5.72 -10.11
C LEU A 62 8.06 -6.31 -8.75
N GLN A 63 6.99 -7.11 -8.69
CA GLN A 63 6.62 -7.85 -7.47
C GLN A 63 7.74 -8.81 -7.02
N LYS A 64 8.44 -9.45 -7.96
CA LYS A 64 9.60 -10.30 -7.64
C LYS A 64 10.73 -9.46 -7.04
N LYS A 65 11.10 -8.35 -7.70
CA LYS A 65 12.10 -7.40 -7.20
C LYS A 65 11.75 -6.82 -5.82
N PHE A 66 10.47 -6.55 -5.59
CA PHE A 66 9.95 -6.11 -4.29
C PHE A 66 10.13 -7.19 -3.23
N ALA A 67 9.81 -8.44 -3.53
CA ALA A 67 10.00 -9.56 -2.61
C ALA A 67 11.48 -9.74 -2.24
N ASP A 68 12.38 -9.65 -3.23
CA ASP A 68 13.84 -9.73 -3.02
C ASP A 68 14.32 -8.57 -2.14
N THR A 69 13.87 -7.35 -2.44
CA THR A 69 14.21 -6.16 -1.64
C THR A 69 13.68 -6.27 -0.22
N LEU A 70 12.43 -6.71 -0.04
CA LEU A 70 11.85 -6.95 1.27
C LEU A 70 12.63 -8.01 2.04
N GLN A 71 13.10 -9.07 1.39
CA GLN A 71 13.87 -10.11 2.03
C GLN A 71 15.26 -9.60 2.48
N ARG A 72 15.94 -8.80 1.65
CA ARG A 72 17.19 -8.12 2.04
C ARG A 72 17.00 -7.22 3.27
N VAL A 73 15.91 -6.43 3.30
CA VAL A 73 15.57 -5.59 4.47
C VAL A 73 15.31 -6.45 5.70
N LYS A 74 14.66 -7.60 5.54
CA LYS A 74 14.38 -8.53 6.65
C LYS A 74 15.65 -9.16 7.23
N SER A 75 16.58 -9.59 6.39
CA SER A 75 17.77 -10.37 6.78
C SER A 75 18.87 -9.55 7.45
N GLY A 76 18.79 -8.22 7.44
CA GLY A 76 19.74 -7.35 8.12
C GLY A 76 20.42 -6.38 7.18
N ALA A 77 19.77 -5.23 7.02
CA ALA A 77 20.41 -3.91 6.97
C ALA A 77 19.40 -2.95 7.62
N GLY A 78 19.66 -2.54 8.86
CA GLY A 78 18.93 -1.43 9.48
C GLY A 78 19.01 -0.20 8.58
N ILE A 79 17.98 0.65 8.60
CA ILE A 79 17.79 1.82 7.73
C ILE A 79 18.47 1.60 6.38
N ILE A 80 17.89 0.75 5.52
CA ILE A 80 18.24 0.84 4.11
C ILE A 80 17.87 2.26 3.72
N GLU A 81 18.89 3.08 3.49
CA GLU A 81 18.80 4.24 2.63
C GLU A 81 18.29 3.68 1.30
N LEU A 82 16.97 3.69 1.17
CA LEU A 82 16.34 3.37 -0.09
C LEU A 82 16.97 4.34 -1.09
N GLU A 83 17.49 3.80 -2.20
CA GLU A 83 18.04 4.60 -3.29
C GLU A 83 17.10 5.75 -3.64
N GLU A 84 17.66 6.83 -4.19
CA GLU A 84 16.90 7.99 -4.64
C GLU A 84 15.66 7.56 -5.42
N GLU A 85 14.55 8.28 -5.17
CA GLU A 85 13.27 7.88 -5.70
C GLU A 85 13.29 7.86 -7.23
N PRO A 86 13.01 6.72 -7.86
CA PRO A 86 13.04 6.62 -9.31
C PRO A 86 11.89 7.46 -9.88
N MET A 87 12.07 7.93 -11.13
CA MET A 87 11.03 8.66 -11.84
C MET A 87 9.69 7.90 -11.91
N PHE A 88 9.75 6.57 -12.07
CA PHE A 88 8.60 5.68 -11.98
C PHE A 88 8.95 4.45 -11.15
N SER A 89 8.01 4.04 -10.30
CA SER A 89 8.16 2.92 -9.37
C SER A 89 7.05 1.89 -9.50
N LEU A 90 7.22 0.75 -8.83
CA LEU A 90 6.15 -0.24 -8.65
C LEU A 90 4.89 0.38 -8.03
N LEU A 91 5.03 1.40 -7.17
CA LEU A 91 3.87 2.11 -6.63
C LEU A 91 3.11 2.84 -7.75
N ASP A 92 3.81 3.49 -8.68
CA ASP A 92 3.19 4.18 -9.83
C ASP A 92 2.49 3.20 -10.78
N VAL A 93 3.10 2.04 -11.03
CA VAL A 93 2.46 0.95 -11.80
C VAL A 93 1.16 0.50 -11.12
N LYS A 94 1.17 0.30 -9.80
CA LYS A 94 -0.05 -0.07 -9.03
C LYS A 94 -1.11 1.02 -9.06
N ILE A 95 -0.72 2.29 -8.95
CA ILE A 95 -1.63 3.44 -9.02
C ILE A 95 -2.32 3.46 -10.39
N GLU A 96 -1.56 3.31 -11.47
CA GLU A 96 -2.11 3.33 -12.82
C GLU A 96 -3.02 2.12 -13.09
N LEU A 97 -2.63 0.92 -12.65
CA LEU A 97 -3.51 -0.26 -12.69
C LEU A 97 -4.82 -0.01 -11.94
N ALA A 98 -4.77 0.54 -10.71
CA ALA A 98 -5.95 0.84 -9.93
C ALA A 98 -6.87 1.85 -10.63
N LYS A 99 -6.31 2.91 -11.23
CA LYS A 99 -7.07 3.89 -12.04
C LYS A 99 -7.77 3.24 -13.22
N ARG A 100 -7.12 2.29 -13.91
CA ARG A 100 -7.72 1.55 -15.04
C ARG A 100 -8.78 0.57 -14.57
N MET A 101 -8.54 -0.15 -13.48
CA MET A 101 -9.53 -1.02 -12.85
C MET A 101 -10.78 -0.23 -12.42
N LEU A 102 -10.62 1.03 -11.99
CA LEU A 102 -11.73 1.90 -11.61
C LEU A 102 -12.68 2.20 -12.79
N LYS A 103 -12.18 2.23 -14.03
CA LYS A 103 -12.99 2.39 -15.26
C LYS A 103 -13.80 1.14 -15.61
N ARG A 104 -13.45 -0.01 -15.05
CA ARG A 104 -14.21 -1.27 -15.16
C ARG A 104 -14.25 -1.97 -13.81
N CYS A 105 -14.85 -1.28 -12.83
CA CYS A 105 -14.67 -1.57 -11.41
C CYS A 105 -14.93 -3.04 -11.01
N SER A 106 -13.90 -3.65 -10.42
CA SER A 106 -13.89 -5.02 -9.90
C SER A 106 -13.43 -5.13 -8.43
N PHE A 107 -13.41 -4.01 -7.69
CA PHE A 107 -12.86 -3.94 -6.31
C PHE A 107 -13.72 -4.61 -5.23
N CYS A 108 -14.98 -4.94 -5.51
CA CYS A 108 -15.85 -5.66 -4.59
C CYS A 108 -16.45 -6.88 -5.27
N GLU A 109 -16.99 -7.81 -4.47
CA GLU A 109 -17.53 -9.08 -4.95
C GLU A 109 -18.65 -8.94 -5.98
N TRP A 110 -19.35 -7.81 -6.00
CA TRP A 110 -20.36 -7.52 -7.04
C TRP A 110 -19.78 -7.44 -8.45
N ARG A 111 -18.48 -7.13 -8.60
CA ARG A 111 -17.77 -7.04 -9.89
C ARG A 111 -18.58 -6.29 -10.96
N CYS A 112 -19.18 -5.16 -10.58
CA CYS A 112 -20.19 -4.47 -11.37
C CYS A 112 -19.68 -3.92 -12.72
N ARG A 113 -18.36 -3.81 -12.93
CA ARG A 113 -17.72 -3.30 -14.16
C ARG A 113 -18.12 -1.88 -14.55
N VAL A 114 -18.81 -1.16 -13.69
CA VAL A 114 -19.19 0.25 -13.89
C VAL A 114 -17.93 1.10 -13.95
N ASP A 115 -17.87 2.00 -14.93
CA ASP A 115 -16.88 3.07 -14.99
C ASP A 115 -17.21 4.14 -13.96
N ARG A 116 -16.38 4.25 -12.93
CA ARG A 116 -16.58 5.20 -11.82
C ARG A 116 -16.06 6.60 -12.11
N THR A 117 -15.33 6.77 -13.22
CA THR A 117 -14.83 8.09 -13.66
C THR A 117 -15.91 8.90 -14.37
N VAL A 118 -17.01 8.26 -14.79
CA VAL A 118 -18.17 8.92 -15.37
C VAL A 118 -19.14 9.33 -14.25
N GLU A 119 -19.52 10.62 -14.24
CA GLU A 119 -20.47 11.15 -13.28
C GLU A 119 -21.81 10.39 -13.31
N GLY A 120 -22.44 10.22 -12.15
CA GLY A 120 -23.69 9.49 -12.00
C GLY A 120 -23.59 7.95 -12.14
N LYS A 121 -22.52 7.39 -12.70
CA LYS A 121 -22.37 5.94 -12.84
C LYS A 121 -21.97 5.27 -11.53
N ARG A 122 -22.92 4.56 -10.93
CA ARG A 122 -22.75 3.89 -9.61
C ARG A 122 -23.24 2.44 -9.65
N GLY A 123 -22.39 1.52 -9.20
CA GLY A 123 -22.77 0.14 -8.89
C GLY A 123 -23.43 0.00 -7.51
N ALA A 124 -23.65 -1.24 -7.06
CA ALA A 124 -24.33 -1.55 -5.80
C ALA A 124 -23.74 -0.82 -4.58
N CYS A 125 -22.41 -0.65 -4.51
CA CYS A 125 -21.73 0.04 -3.42
C CYS A 125 -21.91 1.57 -3.39
N LYS A 126 -22.51 2.18 -4.43
CA LYS A 126 -22.73 3.64 -4.58
C LYS A 126 -21.48 4.54 -4.53
N LEU A 127 -20.28 3.98 -4.46
CA LEU A 127 -19.00 4.72 -4.50
C LEU A 127 -18.69 5.30 -5.89
N GLY A 128 -17.91 6.38 -5.93
CA GLY A 128 -17.46 7.05 -7.17
C GLY A 128 -15.95 7.00 -7.28
N GLU A 129 -15.36 7.83 -8.15
CA GLU A 129 -13.89 7.96 -8.19
C GLU A 129 -13.31 8.70 -6.98
N LYS A 130 -14.08 9.64 -6.40
CA LYS A 130 -13.63 10.48 -5.28
C LYS A 130 -14.03 9.85 -3.96
N SER A 131 -13.10 9.86 -3.02
CA SER A 131 -13.39 9.59 -1.61
C SER A 131 -13.92 10.86 -0.95
N PHE A 132 -14.98 10.73 -0.14
CA PHE A 132 -15.48 11.81 0.71
C PHE A 132 -14.89 11.66 2.11
N VAL A 133 -14.16 12.66 2.57
CA VAL A 133 -13.64 12.71 3.94
C VAL A 133 -14.67 13.45 4.80
N SER A 134 -15.35 12.71 5.68
CA SER A 134 -16.32 13.30 6.62
C SER A 134 -15.60 13.96 7.80
N THR A 135 -14.62 13.26 8.37
CA THR A 135 -13.82 13.71 9.51
C THR A 135 -12.39 13.20 9.38
N TRP A 136 -11.44 13.93 9.93
CA TRP A 136 -10.05 13.48 10.04
C TRP A 136 -9.50 13.85 11.42
N PHE A 137 -8.64 13.00 11.95
CA PHE A 137 -7.90 13.25 13.18
C PHE A 137 -6.54 12.57 13.07
N HIS A 138 -5.54 13.09 13.77
CA HIS A 138 -4.27 12.37 13.93
C HIS A 138 -4.52 11.10 14.73
N HIS A 139 -4.33 9.95 14.10
CA HIS A 139 -4.40 8.66 14.77
C HIS A 139 -3.01 8.32 15.30
N TYR A 140 -2.83 8.35 16.62
CA TYR A 140 -1.54 8.06 17.27
C TYR A 140 -1.24 6.56 17.42
N GLY A 141 -2.08 5.68 16.87
CA GLY A 141 -1.95 4.23 17.07
C GLY A 141 -2.44 3.79 18.46
N GLU A 142 -3.52 4.40 18.94
CA GLU A 142 -4.08 4.16 20.28
C GLU A 142 -4.81 2.81 20.40
N GLU A 143 -5.22 2.26 19.26
CA GLU A 143 -5.93 0.98 19.12
C GLU A 143 -4.95 -0.21 19.13
N PRO A 144 -5.23 -1.28 19.88
CA PRO A 144 -4.45 -2.52 19.80
C PRO A 144 -4.65 -3.17 18.41
N PRO A 145 -3.64 -3.87 17.88
CA PRO A 145 -3.79 -4.61 16.64
C PRO A 145 -4.85 -5.72 16.79
N LEU A 146 -5.69 -5.87 15.75
CA LEU A 146 -6.76 -6.86 15.65
C LEU A 146 -6.25 -8.32 15.66
#